data_AF-A0A7J8GM82-F1
#
_entry.id   AF-A0A7J8GM82-F1
#
_cell.length_a   1.000
_cell.length_b   1.000
_cell.length_c   1.000
_cell.angle_alpha   90.00
_cell.angle_beta   90.00
_cell.angle_gamma   90.00
#
_symmetry.space_group_name_H-M   'P 1'
#
loop_
_entity.id
_entity.type
_entity.pdbx_description
1 polymer ?
#
loop_
_entity_poly.entity_id
_entity_poly.type
_entity_poly.pdbx_seq_one_letter_code
_entity_poly.pdbx_strand_id
1 'polypeptide(L)'
;MFDFEISGIHLDKEKRKRAVDLNVKILDLSSRFLMGANFPNKIEKHLLPEHIHQNFVLAGEHVIVDGLHAEAPDDLVREAAYKIFLYPNAGQLRCLEELLSNRDLLAKLVGYSTYSHRALQGTIAKNPETVMEFLEKLSDKLSERTLKDFEMIRGMKMKLNPQNSELMPWDPPYYSGVIRAESCPHYKPLSSQVWSLF
;
A
#
# COMPACT_ATOMS: atom_id res chain seq x y z
N MET A 1 21.14 16.52 -22.46
CA MET A 1 20.23 17.15 -23.45
C MET A 1 18.77 16.99 -23.01
N PHE A 2 18.36 15.79 -22.60
CA PHE A 2 17.01 15.47 -22.09
C PHE A 2 16.58 16.25 -20.83
N ASP A 3 17.49 16.57 -19.90
CA ASP A 3 17.14 17.35 -18.69
C ASP A 3 16.57 18.74 -19.01
N PHE A 4 17.07 19.36 -20.08
CA PHE A 4 16.58 20.64 -20.57
C PHE A 4 15.15 20.52 -21.14
N GLU A 5 14.84 19.43 -21.83
CA GLU A 5 13.49 19.14 -22.32
C GLU A 5 12.52 18.87 -21.18
N ILE A 6 12.93 18.08 -20.18
CA ILE A 6 12.16 17.81 -18.96
C ILE A 6 11.83 19.09 -18.20
N SER A 7 12.75 20.07 -18.18
CA SER A 7 12.57 21.37 -17.54
C SER A 7 11.63 22.31 -18.32
N GLY A 8 11.32 22.01 -19.59
CA GLY A 8 10.52 22.89 -20.45
C GLY A 8 11.25 24.17 -20.88
N ILE A 9 12.58 24.22 -20.83
CA ILE A 9 13.35 25.43 -21.20
C ILE A 9 13.18 25.82 -22.68
N HIS A 10 12.87 24.83 -23.52
CA HIS A 10 12.60 25.01 -24.95
C HIS A 10 11.23 25.67 -25.22
N LEU A 11 10.36 25.74 -24.21
CA LEU A 11 9.03 26.34 -24.35
C LEU A 11 9.10 27.87 -24.41
N ASP A 12 8.08 28.46 -25.04
CA ASP A 12 7.83 29.90 -24.98
C ASP A 12 7.57 30.38 -23.55
N LYS A 13 7.65 31.70 -23.34
CA LYS A 13 7.58 32.31 -22.01
C LYS A 13 6.29 31.96 -21.26
N GLU A 14 5.15 31.95 -21.94
CA GLU A 14 3.84 31.68 -21.33
C GLU A 14 3.71 30.21 -20.93
N LYS A 15 4.09 29.29 -21.83
CA LYS A 15 4.10 27.86 -21.52
C LYS A 15 5.12 27.52 -20.42
N ARG A 16 6.27 28.18 -20.39
CA ARG A 16 7.26 27.99 -19.33
C ARG A 16 6.74 28.43 -17.97
N LYS A 17 6.07 29.59 -17.91
CA LYS A 17 5.40 30.06 -16.68
C LYS A 17 4.36 29.04 -16.21
N ARG A 18 3.49 28.57 -17.11
CA ARG A 18 2.50 27.53 -16.80
C ARG A 18 3.13 26.22 -16.32
N ALA A 19 4.25 25.80 -16.90
CA ALA A 19 4.97 24.60 -16.47
C ALA A 19 5.53 24.75 -15.05
N VAL A 20 6.04 25.94 -14.70
CA VAL A 20 6.48 26.25 -13.33
C VAL A 20 5.29 26.20 -12.36
N ASP A 21 4.18 26.85 -12.69
CA ASP A 21 2.97 26.87 -11.85
C ASP A 21 2.43 25.45 -11.60
N LEU A 22 2.40 24.61 -12.65
CA LEU A 22 2.01 23.19 -12.54
C LEU A 22 2.96 22.41 -11.63
N ASN A 23 4.27 22.62 -11.74
CA ASN A 23 5.24 21.94 -10.87
C ASN A 23 5.04 22.32 -9.40
N VAL A 24 4.86 23.61 -9.10
CA VAL A 24 4.59 24.08 -7.73
C VAL A 24 3.32 23.41 -7.19
N LYS A 25 2.26 23.37 -7.98
CA LYS A 25 1.00 22.72 -7.59
C LYS A 25 1.15 21.22 -7.37
N ILE A 26 1.88 20.52 -8.22
CA ILE A 26 2.17 19.08 -8.06
C ILE A 26 2.95 18.83 -6.76
N LEU A 27 3.91 19.68 -6.42
CA LEU A 27 4.69 19.56 -5.17
C LEU A 27 3.79 19.73 -3.94
N ASP A 28 2.94 20.77 -3.92
CA ASP A 28 1.99 21.00 -2.82
C ASP A 28 1.02 19.82 -2.65
N LEU A 29 0.38 19.40 -3.74
CA LEU A 29 -0.54 18.26 -3.73
C LEU A 29 0.14 16.95 -3.31
N SER A 30 1.38 16.71 -3.74
CA SER A 30 2.14 15.52 -3.35
C SER A 30 2.44 15.53 -1.85
N SER A 31 2.84 16.68 -1.29
CA SER A 31 3.08 16.82 0.15
C SER A 31 1.80 16.61 0.95
N ARG A 32 0.70 17.26 0.53
CA ARG A 32 -0.62 17.12 1.17
C ARG A 32 -1.15 15.69 1.14
N PHE A 33 -1.01 15.00 0.00
CA PHE A 33 -1.39 13.59 -0.12
C PHE A 33 -0.53 12.71 0.79
N LEU A 34 0.80 12.89 0.81
CA LEU A 34 1.69 12.08 1.65
C LEU A 34 1.40 12.27 3.15
N MET A 35 1.15 13.50 3.60
CA MET A 35 0.79 13.77 5.00
C MET A 35 -0.55 13.11 5.37
N GLY A 36 -1.54 13.17 4.47
CA GLY A 36 -2.86 12.60 4.73
C GLY A 36 -2.91 11.08 4.63
N ALA A 37 -2.14 10.46 3.75
CA ALA A 37 -2.07 9.01 3.60
C ALA A 37 -1.42 8.30 4.80
N ASN A 38 -0.61 9.02 5.59
CA ASN A 38 -0.01 8.50 6.82
C ASN A 38 -0.80 8.89 8.07
N PHE A 39 -1.95 9.55 7.93
CA PHE A 39 -2.73 9.97 9.08
C PHE A 39 -3.56 8.79 9.61
N PRO A 40 -3.49 8.46 10.92
CA PRO A 40 -4.26 7.37 11.50
C PRO A 40 -5.77 7.56 11.34
N ASN A 41 -6.47 6.47 11.09
CA ASN A 41 -7.93 6.48 11.09
C ASN A 41 -8.47 6.32 12.51
N LYS A 42 -9.63 6.91 12.76
CA LYS A 42 -10.29 6.93 14.07
C LYS A 42 -11.70 6.41 13.93
N ILE A 43 -12.09 5.50 14.81
CA ILE A 43 -13.44 4.92 14.85
C ILE A 43 -13.97 4.94 16.28
N GLU A 44 -15.28 5.05 16.45
CA GLU A 44 -15.91 4.96 17.76
C GLU A 44 -15.75 3.56 18.35
N LYS A 45 -15.40 3.46 19.63
CA LYS A 45 -15.16 2.19 20.32
C LYS A 45 -16.33 1.23 20.23
N HIS A 46 -17.55 1.75 20.33
CA HIS A 46 -18.77 0.96 20.36
C HIS A 46 -19.04 0.21 19.03
N LEU A 47 -18.40 0.62 17.93
CA LEU A 47 -18.50 -0.04 16.63
C LEU A 47 -17.59 -1.27 16.52
N LEU A 48 -16.71 -1.50 17.50
CA LEU A 48 -15.79 -2.63 17.55
C LEU A 48 -16.08 -3.53 18.75
N PRO A 49 -15.91 -4.85 18.63
CA PRO A 49 -16.00 -5.76 19.76
C PRO A 49 -15.06 -5.37 20.90
N GLU A 50 -15.54 -5.40 22.14
CA GLU A 50 -14.75 -4.94 23.31
C GLU A 50 -13.43 -5.70 23.49
N HIS A 51 -13.43 -7.01 23.22
CA HIS A 51 -12.26 -7.86 23.42
C HIS A 51 -11.07 -7.51 22.52
N ILE A 52 -11.30 -6.83 21.39
CA ILE A 52 -10.21 -6.43 20.48
C ILE A 52 -9.66 -5.03 20.79
N HIS A 53 -10.32 -4.22 21.64
CA HIS A 53 -9.92 -2.83 21.91
C HIS A 53 -8.49 -2.71 22.43
N GLN A 54 -8.04 -3.68 23.24
CA GLN A 54 -6.68 -3.72 23.81
C GLN A 54 -5.57 -3.85 22.76
N ASN A 55 -5.90 -4.24 21.52
CA ASN A 55 -4.93 -4.39 20.43
C ASN A 55 -4.66 -3.08 19.69
N PHE A 56 -5.37 -1.99 20.06
CA PHE A 56 -5.29 -0.70 19.40
C PHE A 56 -5.08 0.43 20.41
N VAL A 57 -4.66 1.60 19.92
CA VAL A 57 -4.50 2.79 20.75
C VAL A 57 -5.87 3.40 21.05
N LEU A 58 -6.15 3.65 22.32
CA LEU A 58 -7.43 4.24 22.77
C LEU A 58 -7.28 5.75 23.01
N ALA A 59 -8.24 6.53 22.51
CA ALA A 59 -8.30 7.98 22.68
C ALA A 59 -9.73 8.43 23.04
N GLY A 60 -10.02 8.50 24.35
CA GLY A 60 -11.37 8.77 24.85
C GLY A 60 -12.35 7.68 24.38
N GLU A 61 -13.44 8.05 23.73
CA GLU A 61 -14.45 7.12 23.19
C GLU A 61 -14.09 6.49 21.83
N HIS A 62 -12.82 6.59 21.43
CA HIS A 62 -12.40 6.16 20.10
C HIS A 62 -11.20 5.23 20.13
N VAL A 63 -11.08 4.45 19.08
CA VAL A 63 -9.94 3.63 18.73
C VAL A 63 -9.19 4.29 17.58
N ILE A 64 -7.86 4.37 17.71
CA ILE A 64 -6.96 4.83 16.66
C ILE A 64 -6.34 3.61 16.00
N VAL A 65 -6.47 3.53 14.68
CA VAL A 65 -5.87 2.49 13.83
C VAL A 65 -4.83 3.16 12.93
N ASP A 66 -3.56 2.91 13.22
CA ASP A 66 -2.40 3.51 12.57
C ASP A 66 -1.66 2.54 11.63
N GLY A 67 -2.12 1.29 11.52
CA GLY A 67 -1.56 0.30 10.62
C GLY A 67 -2.50 -0.87 10.33
N LEU A 68 -1.98 -1.86 9.58
CA LEU A 68 -2.74 -3.03 9.15
C LEU A 68 -2.83 -4.14 10.21
N HIS A 69 -2.01 -4.09 11.27
CA HIS A 69 -1.90 -5.14 12.29
C HIS A 69 -1.79 -6.56 11.69
N ALA A 70 -1.14 -6.68 10.52
CA ALA A 70 -1.22 -7.88 9.68
C ALA A 70 -0.60 -9.14 10.28
N GLU A 71 0.17 -9.00 11.36
CA GLU A 71 0.80 -10.11 12.11
C GLU A 71 0.03 -10.46 13.40
N ALA A 72 -1.11 -9.81 13.68
CA ALA A 72 -1.91 -10.10 14.86
C ALA A 72 -2.46 -11.53 14.80
N PRO A 73 -2.38 -12.33 15.88
CA PRO A 73 -2.92 -13.70 15.90
C PRO A 73 -4.44 -13.77 15.72
N ASP A 74 -5.16 -12.74 16.19
CA ASP A 74 -6.61 -12.66 16.14
C ASP A 74 -7.08 -12.15 14.77
N ASP A 75 -7.89 -12.96 14.08
CA ASP A 75 -8.50 -12.65 12.79
C ASP A 75 -9.30 -11.35 12.82
N LEU A 76 -10.04 -11.08 13.91
CA LEU A 76 -10.88 -9.89 14.03
C LEU A 76 -10.04 -8.61 14.16
N VAL A 77 -8.88 -8.71 14.81
CA VAL A 77 -7.93 -7.59 14.88
C VAL A 77 -7.40 -7.26 13.47
N ARG A 78 -6.98 -8.28 12.71
CA ARG A 78 -6.50 -8.09 11.34
C ARG A 78 -7.59 -7.54 10.42
N GLU A 79 -8.80 -8.07 10.53
CA GLU A 79 -9.96 -7.62 9.75
C GLU A 79 -10.33 -6.16 10.06
N ALA A 80 -10.48 -5.82 11.33
CA ALA A 80 -10.82 -4.48 11.76
C ALA A 80 -9.74 -3.48 11.31
N ALA A 81 -8.47 -3.81 11.56
CA ALA A 81 -7.34 -2.99 11.12
C ALA A 81 -7.35 -2.79 9.60
N TYR A 82 -7.47 -3.86 8.81
CA TYR A 82 -7.51 -3.78 7.35
C TYR A 82 -8.63 -2.87 6.85
N LYS A 83 -9.86 -3.08 7.33
CA LYS A 83 -11.04 -2.34 6.87
C LYS A 83 -11.00 -0.87 7.28
N ILE A 84 -10.53 -0.56 8.49
CA ILE A 84 -10.47 0.80 9.01
C ILE A 84 -9.28 1.55 8.40
N PHE A 85 -8.09 0.94 8.38
CA PHE A 85 -6.88 1.59 7.87
C PHE A 85 -6.98 1.90 6.38
N LEU A 86 -7.56 0.98 5.58
CA LEU A 86 -7.74 1.16 4.14
C LEU A 86 -9.09 1.79 3.77
N TYR A 87 -9.84 2.32 4.74
CA TYR A 87 -11.14 2.91 4.46
C TYR A 87 -10.99 4.13 3.52
N PRO A 88 -11.81 4.24 2.46
CA PRO A 88 -11.70 5.33 1.51
C PRO A 88 -11.85 6.71 2.16
N ASN A 89 -10.85 7.57 1.95
CA ASN A 89 -10.91 8.97 2.38
C ASN A 89 -11.20 9.87 1.17
N ALA A 90 -12.42 10.43 1.11
CA ALA A 90 -12.85 11.26 -0.01
C ALA A 90 -11.96 12.49 -0.23
N GLY A 91 -11.37 13.06 0.83
CA GLY A 91 -10.43 14.17 0.71
C GLY A 91 -9.11 13.76 0.06
N GLN A 92 -8.57 12.59 0.44
CA GLN A 92 -7.36 12.03 -0.16
C GLN A 92 -7.59 11.61 -1.62
N LEU A 93 -8.73 11.00 -1.92
CA LEU A 93 -9.13 10.65 -3.28
C LEU A 93 -9.14 11.88 -4.20
N ARG A 94 -9.81 12.96 -3.79
CA ARG A 94 -9.82 14.22 -4.57
C ARG A 94 -8.42 14.82 -4.73
N CYS A 95 -7.60 14.78 -3.67
CA CYS A 95 -6.22 15.27 -3.73
C CYS A 95 -5.38 14.47 -4.74
N LEU A 96 -5.56 13.14 -4.78
CA LEU A 96 -4.89 12.25 -5.72
C LEU A 96 -5.35 12.50 -7.16
N GLU A 97 -6.66 12.62 -7.40
CA GLU A 97 -7.22 12.93 -8.71
C GLU A 97 -6.68 14.25 -9.26
N GLU A 98 -6.63 15.30 -8.41
CA GLU A 98 -6.06 16.59 -8.78
C GLU A 98 -4.56 16.48 -9.07
N LEU A 99 -3.81 15.73 -8.25
CA LEU A 99 -2.38 15.48 -8.47
C LEU A 99 -2.13 14.80 -9.83
N LEU A 100 -2.86 13.73 -10.13
CA LEU A 100 -2.75 12.99 -11.39
C LEU A 100 -3.12 13.85 -12.59
N SER A 101 -4.18 14.66 -12.48
CA SER A 101 -4.61 15.58 -13.52
C SER A 101 -3.55 16.65 -13.83
N ASN A 102 -2.92 17.22 -12.80
CA ASN A 102 -1.86 18.21 -13.00
C ASN A 102 -0.59 17.57 -13.59
N ARG A 103 -0.26 16.33 -13.21
CA ARG A 103 0.85 15.58 -13.81
C ARG A 103 0.61 15.33 -15.31
N ASP A 104 -0.60 14.93 -15.70
CA ASP A 104 -0.98 14.74 -17.10
C ASP A 104 -0.89 16.06 -17.89
N LEU A 105 -1.43 17.14 -17.35
CA LEU A 105 -1.34 18.48 -17.95
C LEU A 105 0.11 18.93 -18.16
N LEU A 106 0.97 18.72 -17.17
CA LEU A 106 2.40 19.05 -17.27
C LEU A 106 3.08 18.23 -18.36
N ALA A 107 2.83 16.93 -18.41
CA ALA A 107 3.42 16.05 -19.42
C ALA A 107 3.04 16.47 -20.84
N LYS A 108 1.76 16.74 -21.08
CA LYS A 108 1.27 17.21 -22.37
C LYS A 108 1.85 18.58 -22.75
N LEU A 109 1.97 19.48 -21.76
CA LEU A 109 2.54 20.82 -21.98
C LEU A 109 4.00 20.78 -22.43
N VAL A 110 4.79 19.86 -21.89
CA VAL A 110 6.22 19.68 -22.24
C VAL A 110 6.44 18.64 -23.36
N GLY A 111 5.38 18.19 -24.04
CA GLY A 111 5.48 17.37 -25.26
C GLY A 111 5.50 15.85 -25.06
N TYR A 112 5.14 15.34 -23.89
CA TYR A 112 5.02 13.90 -23.62
C TYR A 112 3.57 13.43 -23.68
N SER A 113 3.34 12.18 -24.10
CA SER A 113 2.02 11.55 -24.16
C SER A 113 1.39 11.35 -22.78
N THR A 114 2.20 10.91 -21.80
CA THR A 114 1.78 10.73 -20.40
C THR A 114 2.90 11.16 -19.45
N TYR A 115 2.54 11.37 -18.18
CA TYR A 115 3.55 11.68 -17.15
C TYR A 115 4.57 10.56 -16.98
N SER A 116 4.21 9.30 -17.18
CA SER A 116 5.14 8.17 -17.10
C SER A 116 6.19 8.22 -18.21
N HIS A 117 5.82 8.60 -19.44
CA HIS A 117 6.79 8.82 -20.53
C HIS A 117 7.80 9.92 -20.16
N ARG A 118 7.33 10.98 -19.51
CA ARG A 118 8.21 12.06 -19.01
C ARG A 118 9.11 11.57 -17.86
N ALA A 119 8.55 10.87 -16.89
CA ALA A 119 9.24 10.48 -15.67
C ALA A 119 10.27 9.35 -15.88
N LEU A 120 10.04 8.47 -16.86
CA LEU A 120 10.94 7.37 -17.20
C LEU A 120 12.04 7.79 -18.17
N GLN A 121 11.98 8.99 -18.74
CA GLN A 121 13.01 9.49 -19.63
C GLN A 121 14.35 9.58 -18.90
N GLY A 122 15.39 8.98 -19.47
CA GLY A 122 16.72 8.89 -18.86
C GLY A 122 16.89 7.75 -17.84
N THR A 123 15.83 7.00 -17.53
CA THR A 123 15.93 5.74 -16.77
C THR A 123 16.27 4.56 -17.67
N ILE A 124 16.71 3.44 -17.08
CA ILE A 124 16.97 2.18 -17.82
C ILE A 124 15.69 1.66 -18.49
N ALA A 125 14.53 1.88 -17.86
CA ALA A 125 13.23 1.45 -18.39
C ALA A 125 12.77 2.27 -19.59
N LYS A 126 13.23 3.53 -19.73
CA LYS A 126 12.97 4.46 -20.84
C LYS A 126 11.51 4.90 -21.03
N ASN A 127 10.55 3.98 -21.06
CA ASN A 127 9.14 4.24 -21.37
C ASN A 127 8.21 3.29 -20.60
N PRO A 128 6.92 3.63 -20.44
CA PRO A 128 5.99 2.79 -19.68
C PRO A 128 5.72 1.44 -20.34
N GLU A 129 5.85 1.31 -21.66
CA GLU A 129 5.65 0.04 -22.37
C GLU A 129 6.67 -1.01 -21.92
N THR A 130 7.94 -0.62 -21.78
CA THR A 130 9.00 -1.49 -21.28
C THR A 130 8.75 -1.88 -19.83
N VAL A 131 8.23 -0.97 -19.01
CA VAL A 131 7.84 -1.26 -17.62
C VAL A 131 6.71 -2.29 -17.60
N MET A 132 5.67 -2.10 -18.41
CA MET A 132 4.54 -3.02 -18.49
C MET A 132 4.95 -4.41 -18.97
N GLU A 133 5.75 -4.48 -20.04
CA GLU A 133 6.27 -5.77 -20.54
C GLU A 133 7.08 -6.51 -19.48
N PHE A 134 7.89 -5.79 -18.69
CA PHE A 134 8.63 -6.38 -17.58
C PHE A 134 7.69 -6.92 -16.49
N LEU A 135 6.71 -6.12 -16.05
CA LEU A 135 5.76 -6.51 -15.00
C LEU A 135 4.89 -7.70 -15.42
N GLU A 136 4.44 -7.73 -16.67
CA GLU A 136 3.66 -8.84 -17.24
C GLU A 136 4.49 -10.13 -17.27
N LYS A 137 5.70 -10.09 -17.83
CA LYS A 137 6.61 -11.26 -17.85
C LYS A 137 6.95 -11.75 -16.44
N LEU A 138 7.11 -10.83 -15.50
CA LEU A 138 7.39 -11.17 -14.11
C LEU A 138 6.16 -11.86 -13.46
N SER A 139 4.97 -11.31 -13.67
CA SER A 139 3.71 -11.90 -13.21
C SER A 139 3.51 -13.31 -13.74
N ASP A 140 3.73 -13.52 -15.04
CA ASP A 140 3.61 -14.84 -15.69
C ASP A 140 4.55 -15.87 -15.05
N LYS A 141 5.81 -15.49 -14.84
CA LYS A 141 6.83 -16.37 -14.23
C LYS A 141 6.57 -16.67 -12.75
N LEU A 142 5.90 -15.77 -12.03
CA LEU A 142 5.59 -15.94 -10.62
C LEU A 142 4.23 -16.60 -10.37
N SER A 143 3.37 -16.72 -11.38
CA SER A 143 1.99 -17.20 -11.26
C SER A 143 1.89 -18.57 -10.58
N GLU A 144 2.57 -19.60 -11.10
CA GLU A 144 2.53 -20.96 -10.55
C GLU A 144 3.05 -21.01 -9.11
N ARG A 145 4.15 -20.30 -8.84
CA ARG A 145 4.71 -20.22 -7.48
C ARG A 145 3.75 -19.53 -6.52
N THR A 146 3.14 -18.43 -6.95
CA THR A 146 2.16 -17.67 -6.15
C THR A 146 0.95 -18.53 -5.82
N LEU A 147 0.44 -19.30 -6.79
CA LEU A 147 -0.65 -20.25 -6.54
C LEU A 147 -0.29 -21.28 -5.47
N LYS A 148 0.91 -21.87 -5.54
CA LYS A 148 1.40 -22.81 -4.52
C LYS A 148 1.52 -22.14 -3.15
N ASP A 149 2.02 -20.90 -3.09
CA ASP A 149 2.12 -20.14 -1.85
C ASP A 149 0.74 -19.90 -1.24
N PHE A 150 -0.25 -19.49 -2.04
CA PHE A 150 -1.63 -19.30 -1.58
C PHE A 150 -2.31 -20.58 -1.12
N GLU A 151 -2.05 -21.72 -1.76
CA GLU A 151 -2.56 -23.02 -1.31
C GLU A 151 -1.93 -23.44 0.03
N MET A 152 -0.64 -23.19 0.24
CA MET A 152 -0.01 -23.42 1.55
C MET A 152 -0.60 -22.53 2.64
N ILE A 153 -0.81 -21.25 2.35
CA ILE A 153 -1.43 -20.28 3.27
C ILE A 153 -2.87 -20.72 3.61
N ARG A 154 -3.65 -21.13 2.62
CA ARG A 154 -5.02 -21.64 2.82
C ARG A 154 -5.01 -22.88 3.71
N GLY A 155 -4.14 -23.85 3.42
CA GLY A 155 -3.98 -25.05 4.25
C GLY A 155 -3.60 -24.73 5.70
N MET A 156 -2.71 -23.76 5.90
CA MET A 156 -2.32 -23.31 7.24
C MET A 156 -3.49 -22.65 7.98
N LYS A 157 -4.27 -21.80 7.31
CA LYS A 157 -5.47 -21.19 7.89
C LYS A 157 -6.50 -22.25 8.30
N MET A 158 -6.78 -23.22 7.43
CA MET A 158 -7.68 -24.34 7.73
C MET A 158 -7.22 -25.15 8.95
N LYS A 159 -5.91 -25.39 9.10
CA LYS A 159 -5.32 -26.12 10.22
C LYS A 159 -5.47 -25.36 11.55
N LEU A 160 -5.20 -24.05 11.55
CA LEU A 160 -5.14 -23.25 12.78
C LEU A 160 -6.48 -22.62 13.19
N ASN A 161 -7.34 -22.32 12.23
CA ASN A 161 -8.66 -21.74 12.46
C ASN A 161 -9.74 -22.45 11.61
N PRO A 162 -10.12 -23.69 11.97
CA PRO A 162 -11.09 -24.46 11.18
C PRO A 162 -12.50 -23.84 11.19
N GLN A 163 -12.83 -23.03 12.20
CA GLN A 163 -14.13 -22.36 12.32
C GLN A 163 -14.27 -21.16 11.37
N ASN A 164 -13.15 -20.55 10.99
CA ASN A 164 -13.09 -19.48 10.00
C ASN A 164 -11.98 -19.81 9.00
N SER A 165 -12.27 -20.73 8.08
CA SER A 165 -11.26 -21.34 7.21
C SER A 165 -11.05 -20.64 5.86
N GLU A 166 -11.96 -19.73 5.49
CA GLU A 166 -11.85 -18.96 4.25
C GLU A 166 -10.69 -17.97 4.31
N LEU A 167 -9.82 -17.96 3.30
CA LEU A 167 -8.68 -17.05 3.25
C LEU A 167 -9.12 -15.64 2.81
N MET A 168 -8.93 -14.66 3.69
CA MET A 168 -9.30 -13.26 3.49
C MET A 168 -8.09 -12.39 3.15
N PRO A 169 -8.28 -11.17 2.59
CA PRO A 169 -7.15 -10.32 2.16
C PRO A 169 -6.15 -9.91 3.25
N TRP A 170 -6.55 -9.94 4.52
CA TRP A 170 -5.73 -9.58 5.68
C TRP A 170 -4.97 -10.76 6.32
N ASP A 171 -5.15 -11.96 5.79
CA ASP A 171 -4.56 -13.20 6.33
C ASP A 171 -3.17 -13.56 5.79
N PRO A 172 -2.83 -13.33 4.50
CA PRO A 172 -1.58 -13.82 3.94
C PRO A 172 -0.31 -13.42 4.73
N PRO A 173 -0.16 -12.18 5.26
CA PRO A 173 1.03 -11.81 6.03
C PRO A 173 1.25 -12.70 7.25
N TYR A 174 0.22 -12.83 8.11
CA TYR A 174 0.26 -13.64 9.33
C TYR A 174 0.59 -15.11 9.04
N TYR A 175 -0.20 -15.78 8.20
CA TYR A 175 -0.01 -17.21 7.95
C TYR A 175 1.29 -17.50 7.19
N SER A 176 1.74 -16.59 6.32
CA SER A 176 3.08 -16.69 5.73
C SER A 176 4.17 -16.61 6.81
N GLY A 177 3.99 -15.75 7.81
CA GLY A 177 4.85 -15.68 9.00
C GLY A 177 4.88 -16.99 9.78
N VAL A 178 3.72 -17.58 10.04
CA VAL A 178 3.60 -18.88 10.72
C VAL A 178 4.29 -20.00 9.94
N ILE A 179 4.06 -20.11 8.63
CA ILE A 179 4.70 -21.12 7.77
C ILE A 179 6.23 -20.98 7.80
N ARG A 180 6.75 -19.75 7.72
CA ARG A 180 8.19 -19.49 7.82
C ARG A 180 8.74 -19.91 9.19
N ALA A 181 8.02 -19.62 10.27
CA ALA A 181 8.44 -20.01 11.62
C ALA A 181 8.44 -21.54 11.81
N GLU A 182 7.41 -22.26 11.33
CA GLU A 182 7.36 -23.73 11.37
C GLU A 182 8.48 -24.38 10.54
N SER A 183 8.86 -23.75 9.41
CA SER A 183 9.90 -24.26 8.51
C SER A 183 11.33 -23.99 9.00
N CYS A 184 11.52 -23.16 10.04
CA CYS A 184 12.82 -22.75 10.54
C CYS A 184 13.09 -23.39 11.93
N PRO A 185 13.93 -24.43 12.04
CA PRO A 185 14.15 -25.16 13.30
C PRO A 185 14.80 -24.35 14.44
N HIS A 186 15.07 -23.05 14.25
CA HIS A 186 15.67 -22.16 15.24
C HIS A 186 14.79 -20.96 15.64
N TYR A 187 13.57 -20.82 15.11
CA TYR A 187 12.65 -19.74 15.49
C TYR A 187 11.52 -20.28 16.37
N LYS A 188 11.72 -20.33 17.69
CA LYS A 188 10.62 -20.51 18.63
C LYS A 188 9.93 -19.16 18.81
N PRO A 189 8.65 -18.99 18.42
CA PRO A 189 7.90 -17.80 18.77
C PRO A 189 7.81 -17.70 20.31
N LEU A 190 8.02 -16.48 20.83
CA LEU A 190 8.03 -16.14 22.26
C LEU A 190 6.75 -16.55 23.02
N SER A 191 5.66 -16.91 22.33
CA SER A 191 4.42 -17.41 22.94
C SER A 191 4.49 -18.86 23.44
N SER A 192 5.52 -19.63 23.03
CA SER A 192 5.64 -21.05 23.38
C SER A 192 6.39 -21.33 24.70
N GLN A 193 6.93 -20.31 25.38
CA GLN A 193 7.62 -20.48 26.68
C GLN A 193 6.71 -20.27 27.90
N VAL A 194 5.48 -19.79 27.74
CA VAL A 194 4.60 -19.51 28.90
C VAL A 194 3.80 -20.74 29.35
N TRP A 195 3.56 -21.71 28.46
CA TRP A 195 2.72 -22.90 28.75
C TRP A 195 3.51 -24.15 29.17
N SER A 196 4.80 -24.03 29.50
CA SER A 196 5.62 -25.15 29.99
C SER A 196 6.04 -25.02 31.46
N LEU A 197 5.45 -24.06 32.19
CA LEU A 197 5.69 -23.86 33.63
C LEU A 197 4.42 -23.77 34.49
N PHE A 198 3.27 -24.24 33.99
CA PHE A 198 2.09 -24.55 34.79
C PHE A 198 1.44 -25.85 34.32
#